data_AF-F3BA76-F1
#
_entry.id   AF-F3BA76-F1
#
_cell.length_a   1.000
_cell.length_b   1.000
_cell.length_c   1.000
_cell.angle_alpha   90.00
_cell.angle_beta   90.00
_cell.angle_gamma   90.00
#
_symmetry.space_group_name_H-M   'P 1'
#
loop_
_entity.id
_entity.type
_entity.pdbx_description
1 polymer ?
#
loop_
_entity_poly.entity_id
_entity_poly.type
_entity_poly.pdbx_seq_one_letter_code
_entity_poly.pdbx_strand_id
1 'polypeptide(L)'
;MRWSNERIGLNGRYEEYAIHDSENFPCELEEYTSIEELNRIYELIQDFPEEVLDKLDDFISYYGDLEELADHIGDIICYSGCETMEDVAYHKIYEENVLGEIPPAFFHYIDCEAYGRDIEIQDYFVKTRYGMCEIKR
;
A
#
# COMPACT_ATOMS: atom_id res chain seq x y z
N MET A 1 12.77 9.27 12.59
CA MET A 1 13.98 10.08 12.86
C MET A 1 13.60 11.54 12.60
N ARG A 2 13.59 12.44 13.60
CA ARG A 2 13.15 13.83 13.39
C ARG A 2 14.20 14.65 12.63
N TRP A 3 13.79 15.36 11.58
CA TRP A 3 14.62 16.32 10.86
C TRP A 3 14.55 17.68 11.58
N SER A 4 15.70 18.29 11.81
CA SER A 4 15.86 19.59 12.49
C SER A 4 16.90 20.41 11.72
N ASN A 5 16.75 21.73 11.68
CA ASN A 5 17.72 22.66 11.09
C ASN A 5 19.17 22.39 11.57
N GLU A 6 19.35 21.93 12.82
CA GLU A 6 20.68 21.58 13.35
C GLU A 6 21.26 20.28 12.77
N ARG A 7 20.42 19.33 12.33
CA ARG A 7 20.86 18.06 11.72
C ARG A 7 21.26 18.20 10.25
N ILE A 8 20.71 19.20 9.57
CA ILE A 8 21.05 19.56 8.18
C ILE A 8 22.06 20.73 8.10
N GLY A 9 22.53 21.24 9.24
CA GLY A 9 23.58 22.25 9.29
C GLY A 9 23.15 23.66 8.86
N LEU A 10 21.88 24.04 9.04
CA LEU A 10 21.38 25.36 8.64
C LEU A 10 21.41 26.36 9.80
N ASN A 11 22.03 27.51 9.56
CA ASN A 11 22.01 28.65 10.47
C ASN A 11 20.67 29.40 10.35
N GLY A 12 20.19 29.99 11.47
CA GLY A 12 18.83 30.53 11.65
C GLY A 12 18.41 31.76 10.81
N ARG A 13 18.85 31.88 9.56
CA ARG A 13 18.34 32.82 8.56
C ARG A 13 18.12 32.05 7.27
N TYR A 14 16.85 31.86 6.89
CA TYR A 14 16.37 31.33 5.60
C TYR A 14 17.48 31.14 4.56
N GLU A 15 18.12 29.98 4.60
CA GLU A 15 18.98 29.47 3.53
C GLU A 15 18.09 28.52 2.73
N GLU A 16 17.96 28.80 1.43
CA GLU A 16 17.26 27.97 0.47
C GLU A 16 17.81 26.54 0.54
N TYR A 17 17.01 25.62 1.07
CA TYR A 17 17.29 24.19 1.00
C TYR A 17 16.51 23.63 -0.17
N ALA A 18 17.17 22.73 -0.91
CA ALA A 18 16.55 21.96 -1.97
C ALA A 18 16.85 20.48 -1.70
N ILE A 19 15.87 19.64 -1.96
CA ILE A 19 16.02 18.19 -1.83
C ILE A 19 16.89 17.72 -2.99
N HIS A 20 18.15 17.36 -2.70
CA HIS A 20 19.12 16.96 -3.73
C HIS A 20 19.11 15.46 -4.05
N ASP A 21 18.54 14.63 -3.16
CA ASP A 21 18.44 13.19 -3.33
C ASP A 21 17.21 12.67 -2.58
N SER A 22 16.16 12.35 -3.33
CA SER A 22 14.93 11.71 -2.86
C SER A 22 14.78 10.30 -3.41
N GLU A 23 15.81 9.70 -4.02
CA GLU A 23 15.69 8.40 -4.70
C GLU A 23 15.29 7.27 -3.74
N ASN A 24 15.58 7.42 -2.45
CA ASN A 24 15.19 6.48 -1.39
C ASN A 24 13.98 6.96 -0.57
N PHE A 25 13.32 8.04 -1.00
CA PHE A 25 12.11 8.51 -0.34
C PHE A 25 10.90 7.75 -0.91
N PRO A 26 9.96 7.32 -0.05
CA PRO A 26 8.89 6.40 -0.47
C PRO A 26 7.84 7.01 -1.41
N CYS A 27 7.83 8.33 -1.64
CA CYS A 27 6.95 9.01 -2.60
C CYS A 27 7.69 10.17 -3.30
N GLU A 28 7.11 10.70 -4.38
CA GLU A 28 7.65 11.88 -5.06
C GLU A 28 7.62 13.12 -4.17
N LEU A 29 8.74 13.83 -4.09
CA LEU A 29 8.87 15.08 -3.35
C LEU A 29 9.16 16.22 -4.32
N GLU A 30 8.45 17.34 -4.16
CA GLU A 30 8.78 18.56 -4.89
C GLU A 30 10.06 19.19 -4.32
N GLU A 31 10.85 19.85 -5.17
CA GLU A 31 12.13 20.50 -4.80
C GLU A 31 11.99 21.50 -3.64
N TYR A 32 10.79 22.08 -3.47
CA TYR A 32 10.47 23.09 -2.46
C TYR A 32 9.61 22.56 -1.31
N THR A 33 9.50 21.23 -1.15
CA THR A 33 8.77 20.63 -0.03
C THR A 33 9.37 21.09 1.30
N SER A 34 8.56 21.65 2.20
CA SER A 34 9.07 22.24 3.43
C SER A 34 9.55 21.19 4.43
N ILE A 35 10.45 21.53 5.35
CA ILE A 35 10.88 20.62 6.44
C ILE A 35 9.69 20.21 7.30
N GLU A 36 8.75 21.12 7.55
CA GLU A 36 7.51 20.80 8.25
C GLU A 36 6.69 19.77 7.47
N GLU A 37 6.60 19.90 6.15
CA GLU A 37 5.87 18.95 5.31
C GLU A 37 6.57 17.59 5.24
N LEU A 38 7.90 17.57 5.09
CA LEU A 38 8.69 16.35 5.14
C LEU A 38 8.51 15.60 6.47
N ASN A 39 8.46 16.32 7.59
CA ASN A 39 8.20 15.70 8.88
C ASN A 39 6.77 15.16 8.96
N ARG A 40 5.75 15.84 8.40
CA ARG A 40 4.37 15.33 8.34
C ARG A 40 4.28 14.07 7.50
N ILE A 41 4.86 14.07 6.29
CA ILE A 41 4.90 12.91 5.41
C ILE A 41 5.59 11.73 6.11
N TYR A 42 6.73 11.97 6.75
CA TYR A 42 7.41 10.92 7.53
C TYR A 42 6.55 10.39 8.67
N GLU A 43 5.83 11.26 9.37
CA GLU A 43 4.94 10.87 10.47
C GLU A 43 3.77 9.99 10.01
N LEU A 44 3.26 10.19 8.78
CA LEU A 44 2.23 9.33 8.19
C LEU A 44 2.80 7.98 7.74
N ILE A 45 3.88 8.03 6.95
CA ILE A 45 4.43 6.84 6.27
C ILE A 45 5.06 5.86 7.26
N GLN A 46 5.58 6.32 8.40
CA GLN A 46 6.22 5.43 9.39
C GLN A 46 5.26 4.35 9.95
N ASP A 47 3.95 4.61 9.90
CA ASP A 47 2.92 3.71 10.44
C ASP A 47 2.29 2.84 9.35
N PHE A 48 2.72 2.97 8.08
CA PHE A 48 2.17 2.19 6.97
C PHE A 48 2.71 0.75 6.96
N PRO A 49 1.89 -0.24 6.55
CA PRO A 49 2.35 -1.61 6.32
C PRO A 49 3.44 -1.68 5.24
N GLU A 50 4.36 -2.64 5.36
CA GLU A 50 5.47 -2.81 4.39
C GLU A 50 4.95 -3.07 2.97
N GLU A 51 3.81 -3.74 2.85
CA GLU A 51 3.13 -4.04 1.59
C GLU A 51 2.67 -2.76 0.89
N VAL A 52 2.13 -1.81 1.64
CA VAL A 52 1.71 -0.50 1.11
C VAL A 52 2.93 0.32 0.72
N LEU A 53 3.98 0.30 1.54
CA LEU A 53 5.24 1.00 1.25
C LEU A 53 5.94 0.48 -0.02
N ASP A 54 5.88 -0.83 -0.28
CA ASP A 54 6.46 -1.43 -1.49
C ASP A 54 5.86 -0.88 -2.79
N LYS A 55 4.59 -0.44 -2.72
CA LYS A 55 3.81 0.05 -3.85
C LYS A 55 3.13 1.39 -3.56
N LEU A 56 3.81 2.26 -2.81
CA LEU A 56 3.21 3.48 -2.28
C LEU A 56 2.62 4.36 -3.40
N ASP A 57 3.35 4.53 -4.51
CA ASP A 57 2.87 5.32 -5.65
C ASP A 57 1.59 4.75 -6.29
N ASP A 58 1.44 3.43 -6.37
CA ASP A 58 0.24 2.80 -6.92
C ASP A 58 -0.98 3.03 -6.01
N PHE A 59 -0.77 3.01 -4.68
CA PHE A 59 -1.81 3.32 -3.71
C PHE A 59 -2.16 4.81 -3.69
N ILE A 60 -1.16 5.70 -3.69
CA ILE A 60 -1.39 7.16 -3.79
C ILE A 60 -2.14 7.47 -5.09
N SER A 61 -1.79 6.84 -6.21
CA SER A 61 -2.48 7.02 -7.49
C SER A 61 -3.96 6.62 -7.42
N TYR A 62 -4.30 5.59 -6.65
CA TYR A 62 -5.68 5.17 -6.44
C TYR A 62 -6.47 6.16 -5.57
N TYR A 63 -5.92 6.55 -4.42
CA TYR A 63 -6.62 7.41 -3.45
C TYR A 63 -6.56 8.92 -3.80
N GLY A 64 -5.57 9.33 -4.58
CA GLY A 64 -5.36 10.69 -5.06
C GLY A 64 -4.20 11.41 -4.37
N ASP A 65 -4.02 11.20 -3.07
CA ASP A 65 -2.91 11.75 -2.29
C ASP A 65 -2.55 10.85 -1.08
N LEU A 66 -1.48 11.22 -0.38
CA LEU A 66 -0.94 10.46 0.75
C LEU A 66 -1.86 10.53 1.98
N GLU A 67 -2.47 11.68 2.21
CA GLU A 67 -3.39 11.92 3.33
C GLU A 67 -4.65 11.06 3.20
N GLU A 68 -5.27 11.02 2.02
CA GLU A 68 -6.45 10.19 1.75
C GLU A 68 -6.10 8.69 1.88
N LEU A 69 -4.91 8.28 1.42
CA LEU A 69 -4.41 6.92 1.65
C LEU A 69 -4.23 6.62 3.14
N ALA A 70 -3.69 7.56 3.92
CA ALA A 70 -3.51 7.37 5.36
C ALA A 70 -4.85 7.19 6.09
N ASP A 71 -5.87 7.94 5.71
CA ASP A 71 -7.21 7.84 6.28
C ASP A 71 -7.90 6.49 5.95
N HIS A 72 -7.55 5.87 4.82
CA HIS A 72 -8.12 4.61 4.34
C HIS A 72 -7.18 3.41 4.44
N ILE A 73 -6.05 3.54 5.16
CA ILE A 73 -5.05 2.47 5.29
C ILE A 73 -5.65 1.18 5.86
N GLY A 74 -6.67 1.29 6.72
CA GLY A 74 -7.36 0.16 7.33
C GLY A 74 -8.32 -0.60 6.40
N ASP A 75 -8.63 -0.05 5.23
CA ASP A 75 -9.51 -0.68 4.23
C ASP A 75 -8.74 -1.55 3.23
N ILE A 76 -7.40 -1.49 3.26
CA ILE A 76 -6.51 -2.29 2.42
C ILE A 76 -6.29 -3.66 3.08
N ILE A 77 -6.57 -4.72 2.32
CA ILE A 77 -6.35 -6.10 2.77
C ILE A 77 -5.23 -6.72 1.95
N CYS A 78 -4.12 -7.09 2.59
CA CYS A 78 -3.00 -7.73 1.92
C CYS A 78 -2.96 -9.23 2.17
N TYR A 79 -3.03 -10.00 1.09
CA TYR A 79 -2.95 -11.46 1.05
C TYR A 79 -1.50 -11.89 0.88
N SER A 80 -0.81 -12.05 2.01
CA SER A 80 0.62 -12.42 2.02
C SER A 80 0.87 -13.74 1.27
N GLY A 81 1.83 -13.74 0.34
CA GLY A 81 2.21 -14.90 -0.46
C GLY A 81 1.24 -15.26 -1.60
N CYS A 82 0.14 -14.53 -1.79
CA CYS A 82 -0.71 -14.68 -2.96
C CYS A 82 -0.08 -13.93 -4.15
N GLU A 83 0.29 -14.65 -5.21
CA GLU A 83 0.99 -14.08 -6.37
C GLU A 83 0.06 -13.81 -7.55
N THR A 84 -1.13 -14.41 -7.53
CA THR A 84 -2.14 -14.38 -8.57
C THR A 84 -3.54 -14.21 -7.98
N MET A 85 -4.51 -13.86 -8.83
CA MET A 85 -5.92 -13.80 -8.42
C MET A 85 -6.51 -15.18 -8.11
N GLU A 86 -5.93 -16.26 -8.64
CA GLU A 86 -6.28 -17.63 -8.25
C GLU A 86 -5.89 -17.90 -6.79
N ASP A 87 -4.71 -17.42 -6.35
CA ASP A 87 -4.27 -17.55 -4.96
C ASP A 87 -5.18 -16.77 -4.00
N VAL A 88 -5.56 -15.53 -4.38
CA VAL A 88 -6.52 -14.71 -3.61
C VAL A 88 -7.88 -15.41 -3.52
N ALA A 89 -8.37 -15.96 -4.63
CA ALA A 89 -9.61 -16.73 -4.65
C ALA A 89 -9.52 -17.95 -3.72
N TYR A 90 -8.41 -18.69 -3.76
CA TYR A 90 -8.15 -19.82 -2.87
C TYR A 90 -8.19 -19.39 -1.40
N HIS A 91 -7.48 -18.33 -1.03
CA HIS A 91 -7.46 -17.79 0.34
C HIS A 91 -8.88 -17.42 0.82
N LYS A 92 -9.62 -16.65 0.02
CA LYS A 92 -11.00 -16.26 0.35
C LYS A 92 -11.92 -17.48 0.52
N ILE A 93 -11.85 -18.46 -0.37
CA ILE A 93 -12.72 -19.63 -0.33
C ILE A 93 -12.40 -20.52 0.87
N TYR A 94 -11.13 -20.85 1.08
CA TYR A 94 -10.75 -21.92 2.00
C TYR A 94 -10.29 -21.42 3.38
N GLU A 95 -9.73 -20.22 3.47
CA GLU A 95 -9.24 -19.65 4.72
C GLU A 95 -10.27 -18.69 5.35
N GLU A 96 -10.87 -17.82 4.55
CA GLU A 96 -11.92 -16.90 5.00
C GLU A 96 -13.33 -17.50 4.95
N ASN A 97 -13.48 -18.67 4.31
CA ASN A 97 -14.73 -19.41 4.23
C ASN A 97 -15.88 -18.61 3.59
N VAL A 98 -15.61 -17.80 2.55
CA VAL A 98 -16.62 -16.92 1.92
C VAL A 98 -17.79 -17.67 1.29
N LEU A 99 -17.62 -18.95 0.96
CA LEU A 99 -18.68 -19.82 0.42
C LEU A 99 -19.38 -20.65 1.52
N GLY A 100 -18.99 -20.47 2.79
CA GLY A 100 -19.44 -21.32 3.90
C GLY A 100 -18.90 -22.76 3.81
N GLU A 101 -19.47 -23.67 4.61
CA GLU A 101 -19.00 -25.05 4.65
C GLU A 101 -19.14 -25.76 3.28
N ILE A 102 -17.99 -25.99 2.64
CA ILE A 102 -17.90 -26.78 1.42
C ILE A 102 -17.59 -28.23 1.81
N PRO A 103 -18.43 -29.21 1.43
CA PRO A 103 -18.10 -30.62 1.66
C PRO A 103 -16.80 -30.99 0.94
N PRO A 104 -15.88 -31.76 1.56
CA PRO A 104 -14.56 -32.05 0.97
C PRO A 104 -14.58 -32.67 -0.42
N ALA A 105 -15.67 -33.37 -0.78
CA ALA A 105 -15.86 -33.94 -2.10
C ALA A 105 -15.97 -32.90 -3.23
N PHE A 106 -16.27 -31.64 -2.90
CA PHE A 106 -16.46 -30.55 -3.86
C PHE A 106 -15.23 -29.63 -4.00
N PHE A 107 -14.20 -29.76 -3.16
CA PHE A 107 -13.02 -28.88 -3.21
C PHE A 107 -12.38 -28.82 -4.60
N HIS A 108 -12.23 -29.97 -5.27
CA HIS A 108 -11.62 -30.05 -6.60
C HIS A 108 -12.53 -29.61 -7.76
N TYR A 109 -13.78 -29.24 -7.48
CA TYR A 109 -14.73 -28.77 -8.49
C TYR A 109 -14.91 -27.24 -8.46
N ILE A 110 -14.28 -26.55 -7.50
CA ILE A 110 -14.33 -25.10 -7.41
C ILE A 110 -13.24 -24.52 -8.29
N ASP A 111 -13.65 -23.76 -9.30
CA ASP A 111 -12.77 -23.07 -10.24
C ASP A 111 -12.30 -21.75 -9.61
N CYS A 112 -11.15 -21.79 -8.93
CA CYS A 112 -10.57 -20.63 -8.25
C CYS A 112 -10.05 -19.59 -9.25
N GLU A 113 -9.58 -20.01 -10.43
CA GLU A 113 -9.15 -19.09 -11.48
C GLU A 113 -10.33 -18.26 -11.99
N ALA A 114 -11.47 -18.90 -12.28
CA ALA A 114 -12.68 -18.20 -12.69
C ALA A 114 -13.17 -17.23 -11.61
N TYR A 115 -13.22 -17.67 -10.35
CA TYR A 115 -13.63 -16.80 -9.25
C TYR A 115 -12.68 -15.61 -9.04
N GLY A 116 -11.37 -15.85 -9.12
CA GLY A 116 -10.35 -14.80 -9.00
C GLY A 116 -10.51 -13.72 -10.07
N ARG A 117 -10.78 -14.11 -11.33
CA ARG A 117 -11.07 -13.15 -12.41
C ARG A 117 -12.34 -12.34 -12.14
N ASP A 118 -13.39 -12.96 -11.61
CA ASP A 118 -14.62 -12.25 -11.28
C ASP A 118 -14.40 -11.22 -10.17
N ILE A 119 -13.59 -11.54 -9.15
CA ILE A 119 -13.21 -10.63 -8.07
C ILE A 119 -12.36 -9.46 -8.62
N GLU A 120 -11.37 -9.74 -9.46
CA GLU A 120 -10.49 -8.72 -10.06
C GLU A 120 -11.26 -7.67 -10.88
N ILE A 121 -12.40 -8.04 -11.47
CA ILE A 121 -13.26 -7.12 -12.22
C ILE A 121 -14.05 -6.20 -11.27
N GLN A 122 -14.41 -6.68 -10.08
CA GLN A 122 -15.27 -5.97 -9.13
C GLN A 122 -14.48 -5.02 -8.24
N ASP A 123 -13.34 -5.48 -7.74
CA ASP A 123 -12.50 -4.78 -6.78
C ASP A 123 -11.21 -4.28 -7.45
N TYR A 124 -10.35 -3.61 -6.68
CA TYR A 124 -9.06 -3.14 -7.17
C TYR A 124 -7.93 -3.84 -6.43
N PHE A 125 -6.92 -4.30 -7.18
CA PHE A 125 -5.80 -5.04 -6.63
C PHE A 125 -4.46 -4.42 -7.03
N VAL A 126 -3.56 -4.35 -6.05
CA VAL A 126 -2.17 -3.94 -6.24
C VAL A 126 -1.28 -5.14 -5.93
N LYS A 127 -0.44 -5.53 -6.90
CA LYS A 127 0.57 -6.58 -6.70
C LYS A 127 1.82 -6.00 -6.06
N THR A 128 2.14 -6.43 -4.85
CA THR A 128 3.37 -6.08 -4.12
C THR A 128 4.37 -7.23 -4.15
N ARG A 129 5.60 -7.02 -3.66
CA ARG A 129 6.58 -8.11 -3.45
C ARG A 129 6.19 -9.10 -2.36
N TYR A 130 5.21 -8.75 -1.52
CA TYR A 130 4.74 -9.55 -0.39
C TYR A 130 3.45 -10.32 -0.70
N GLY A 131 2.77 -9.97 -1.79
CA GLY A 131 1.52 -10.58 -2.23
C GLY A 131 0.55 -9.55 -2.84
N MET A 132 -0.68 -9.99 -3.09
CA MET A 132 -1.76 -9.16 -3.62
C MET A 132 -2.43 -8.35 -2.49
N CYS A 133 -2.65 -7.06 -2.69
CA CYS A 133 -3.45 -6.23 -1.79
C CYS A 133 -4.74 -5.79 -2.49
N GLU A 134 -5.87 -5.98 -1.82
CA GLU A 134 -7.21 -5.55 -2.23
C GLU A 134 -7.54 -4.20 -1.61
N ILE A 135 -8.06 -3.28 -2.44
CA ILE A 135 -8.67 -2.05 -2.00
C ILE A 135 -10.19 -2.21 -2.11
N LYS A 136 -10.86 -2.22 -0.95
CA LYS A 136 -12.32 -2.28 -0.90
C LYS A 136 -12.92 -0.95 -1.34
N ARG A 137 -13.92 -1.02 -2.22
CA ARG A 137 -14.70 0.14 -2.66
C ARG A 137 -15.74 0.58 -1.63
#